data_AF-A0A1F9S8J4-F1
#
_entry.id   AF-A0A1F9S8J4-F1
#
_cell.length_a   1.000
_cell.length_b   1.000
_cell.length_c   1.000
_cell.angle_alpha   90.00
_cell.angle_beta   90.00
_cell.angle_gamma   90.00
#
_symmetry.space_group_name_H-M   'P 1'
#
loop_
_entity.id
_entity.type
_entity.pdbx_description
1 polymer ?
#
loop_
_entity_poly.entity_id
_entity_poly.type
_entity_poly.pdbx_seq_one_letter_code
_entity_poly.pdbx_strand_id
1 'polypeptide(L)'
;MKRFKLTKSEKRIEAALLRGEYVPVSPARAKWIAAQISAYRKDAVISLRINSNDLELIKEKAKKSGVPYQTYITTILHHVVH
;
A
#
# COMPACT_ATOMS: atom_id res chain seq x y z
N MET A 1 31.43 13.43 -3.82
CA MET A 1 30.10 12.81 -4.07
C MET A 1 29.50 12.38 -2.74
N LYS A 2 28.29 12.83 -2.37
CA LYS A 2 27.65 12.45 -1.09
C LYS A 2 27.38 10.93 -1.11
N ARG A 3 27.93 10.20 -0.13
CA ARG A 3 27.70 8.77 0.06
C ARG A 3 26.26 8.59 0.56
N PHE A 4 25.34 8.17 -0.31
CA PHE A 4 23.98 7.84 0.10
C PHE A 4 24.02 6.63 1.04
N LYS A 5 23.47 6.78 2.24
CA LYS A 5 23.38 5.69 3.22
C LYS A 5 22.09 4.91 2.96
N LEU A 6 22.21 3.83 2.19
CA LEU A 6 21.10 2.93 1.89
C LEU A 6 20.53 2.33 3.18
N THR A 7 19.20 2.30 3.27
CA THR A 7 18.47 1.59 4.32
C THR A 7 18.64 0.07 4.18
N LYS A 8 18.27 -0.69 5.23
CA LYS A 8 18.36 -2.17 5.19
C LYS A 8 17.54 -2.77 4.04
N SER A 9 16.40 -2.18 3.71
CA SER A 9 15.54 -2.63 2.62
C SER A 9 16.16 -2.38 1.25
N GLU A 10 16.71 -1.19 1.03
CA GLU A 10 17.36 -0.85 -0.24
C GLU A 10 18.59 -1.71 -0.50
N LYS A 11 19.41 -1.98 0.53
CA LYS A 11 20.55 -2.92 0.41
C LYS A 11 20.12 -4.34 0.05
N ARG A 12 18.98 -4.80 0.57
CA ARG A 12 18.43 -6.13 0.21
C ARG A 12 18.00 -6.18 -1.25
N ILE A 13 17.36 -5.12 -1.74
CA ILE A 13 16.93 -5.01 -3.14
C ILE A 13 18.16 -4.98 -4.06
N GLU A 14 19.17 -4.17 -3.74
CA GLU A 14 20.43 -4.11 -4.49
C GLU A 14 21.13 -5.47 -4.54
N ALA A 15 21.25 -6.15 -3.40
CA ALA A 15 21.88 -7.47 -3.35
C ALA A 15 21.09 -8.53 -4.15
N ALA A 16 19.75 -8.49 -4.13
CA ALA A 16 18.91 -9.38 -4.94
C ALA A 16 19.02 -9.09 -6.45
N LEU A 17 19.19 -7.81 -6.81
CA LEU A 17 19.44 -7.39 -8.19
C LEU A 17 20.80 -7.88 -8.68
N LEU A 18 21.84 -7.73 -7.88
CA LEU A 18 23.18 -8.23 -8.19
C LEU A 18 23.23 -9.77 -8.27
N ARG A 19 22.39 -10.47 -7.51
CA ARG A 19 22.23 -11.93 -7.59
C ARG A 19 21.39 -12.40 -8.79
N GLY A 20 20.85 -11.49 -9.60
CA GLY A 20 20.05 -11.84 -10.78
C GLY A 20 18.68 -12.42 -10.45
N GLU A 21 18.15 -12.19 -9.25
CA GLU A 21 16.83 -12.72 -8.82
C GLU A 21 15.65 -12.03 -9.53
N TYR A 22 15.86 -10.85 -10.12
CA TYR A 22 14.81 -10.14 -10.86
C TYR A 22 14.85 -10.46 -12.34
N VAL A 23 13.71 -10.90 -12.87
CA VAL A 23 13.51 -11.09 -14.31
C VAL A 23 12.96 -9.82 -14.97
N PRO A 24 13.44 -9.43 -16.15
CA PRO A 24 12.87 -8.32 -16.89
C PRO A 24 11.43 -8.67 -17.32
N VAL A 25 10.48 -7.82 -16.97
CA VAL A 25 9.08 -7.96 -17.39
C VAL A 25 8.89 -7.41 -18.81
N SER A 26 7.96 -7.97 -19.57
CA SER A 26 7.62 -7.44 -20.89
C SER A 26 7.09 -6.00 -20.80
N PRO A 27 7.28 -5.16 -21.85
CA PRO A 27 6.83 -3.76 -21.83
C PRO A 27 5.33 -3.61 -21.53
N ALA A 28 4.50 -4.53 -22.02
CA ALA A 28 3.07 -4.56 -21.74
C ALA A 28 2.77 -4.82 -20.25
N ARG A 29 3.49 -5.77 -19.63
CA ARG A 29 3.33 -6.09 -18.21
C ARG A 29 3.85 -4.96 -17.32
N ALA A 30 4.95 -4.32 -17.70
CA ALA A 30 5.47 -3.13 -17.02
C ALA A 30 4.44 -1.99 -17.02
N LYS A 31 3.81 -1.72 -18.18
CA LYS A 31 2.77 -0.70 -18.31
C LYS A 31 1.53 -1.03 -17.47
N TRP A 32 1.12 -2.30 -17.44
CA TRP A 32 0.01 -2.74 -16.59
C TRP A 32 0.32 -2.55 -15.09
N ILE A 33 1.50 -2.98 -14.63
CA ILE A 33 1.95 -2.79 -13.23
C ILE A 33 1.98 -1.30 -12.88
N ALA A 34 2.55 -0.46 -13.75
CA ALA A 34 2.60 0.98 -13.54
C ALA A 34 1.20 1.61 -13.45
N ALA A 35 0.26 1.18 -14.29
CA ALA A 35 -1.12 1.63 -14.23
C ALA A 35 -1.81 1.22 -12.92
N GLN A 36 -1.60 0.00 -12.43
CA GLN A 36 -2.14 -0.46 -11.14
C GLN A 36 -1.55 0.33 -9.97
N ILE A 37 -0.23 0.58 -9.97
CA ILE A 37 0.42 1.40 -8.94
C ILE A 37 -0.13 2.82 -8.94
N SER A 38 -0.33 3.40 -10.13
CA SER A 38 -0.92 4.73 -10.26
C SER A 38 -2.37 4.77 -9.77
N ALA A 39 -3.16 3.74 -10.05
CA ALA A 39 -4.56 3.65 -9.60
C ALA A 39 -4.67 3.46 -8.08
N TYR A 40 -3.70 2.80 -7.45
CA TYR A 40 -3.66 2.62 -5.99
C TYR A 40 -3.13 3.84 -5.22
N ARG A 41 -2.72 4.90 -5.93
CA ARG A 41 -2.21 6.11 -5.28
C ARG A 41 -3.33 6.81 -4.50
N LYS A 42 -3.10 7.02 -3.21
CA LYS A 42 -4.02 7.75 -2.33
C LYS A 42 -3.81 9.26 -2.53
N ASP A 43 -4.49 9.85 -3.51
CA ASP A 43 -4.35 11.29 -3.81
C ASP A 43 -5.56 12.17 -3.42
N ALA A 44 -6.66 11.56 -2.97
CA ALA A 44 -7.84 12.28 -2.48
C ALA A 44 -8.03 12.12 -0.96
N VAL A 45 -8.47 13.19 -0.29
CA VAL A 45 -8.82 13.20 1.14
C VAL A 45 -10.33 13.23 1.29
N ILE A 46 -10.87 12.40 2.18
CA ILE A 46 -12.29 12.36 2.54
C ILE A 46 -12.47 12.74 4.02
N SER A 47 -13.43 13.61 4.30
CA SER A 47 -13.86 13.95 5.66
C SER A 47 -15.21 13.29 5.94
N LEU A 48 -15.32 12.55 7.04
CA LEU A 48 -16.51 11.77 7.41
C LEU A 48 -16.93 12.08 8.84
N ARG A 49 -18.24 12.22 9.06
CA ARG A 49 -18.85 12.18 10.39
C ARG A 49 -19.57 10.85 10.57
N ILE A 50 -19.32 10.20 11.70
CA ILE A 50 -19.96 8.95 12.09
C ILE A 50 -20.32 9.01 13.58
N ASN A 51 -21.28 8.18 13.99
CA ASN A 51 -21.65 8.06 15.40
C ASN A 51 -20.49 7.44 16.21
N SER A 52 -20.40 7.77 17.50
CA SER A 52 -19.37 7.23 18.40
C SER A 52 -19.47 5.71 18.53
N ASN A 53 -20.69 5.17 18.62
CA ASN A 53 -20.92 3.73 18.69
C ASN A 53 -20.40 3.00 17.45
N ASP A 54 -20.62 3.55 16.26
CA ASP A 54 -20.13 2.97 15.01
C ASP A 54 -18.59 3.03 14.94
N LEU A 55 -17.99 4.13 15.39
CA LEU A 55 -16.54 4.27 15.44
C LEU A 55 -15.90 3.20 16.35
N GLU A 56 -16.52 2.88 17.48
CA GLU A 56 -16.05 1.82 18.37
C GLU A 56 -16.16 0.43 17.73
N LEU A 57 -17.29 0.12 17.09
CA LEU A 57 -17.47 -1.13 16.36
C LEU A 57 -16.45 -1.30 15.22
N ILE A 58 -16.16 -0.22 14.49
CA ILE A 58 -15.14 -0.21 13.44
C ILE A 58 -13.75 -0.48 14.03
N LYS A 59 -13.41 0.15 15.15
CA LYS A 59 -12.12 -0.10 15.83
C LYS A 59 -12.00 -1.54 16.29
N GLU A 60 -13.07 -2.14 16.80
CA GLU A 60 -13.09 -3.54 17.22
C GLU A 60 -12.87 -4.49 16.03
N LYS A 61 -13.59 -4.26 14.92
CA LYS A 61 -13.41 -5.05 13.69
C LYS A 61 -12.00 -4.90 13.13
N ALA A 62 -11.45 -3.69 13.10
CA ALA A 62 -10.09 -3.44 12.66
C ALA A 62 -9.06 -4.17 13.54
N LYS A 63 -9.25 -4.16 14.87
CA LYS A 63 -8.41 -4.90 15.82
C LYS A 63 -8.47 -6.41 15.57
N LYS A 64 -9.65 -6.97 15.32
CA LYS A 64 -9.83 -8.39 14.95
C LYS A 64 -9.09 -8.73 13.65
N SER A 65 -9.06 -7.82 12.69
CA SER A 65 -8.31 -7.96 11.43
C SER A 65 -6.82 -7.63 11.54
N GLY A 66 -6.32 -7.20 12.70
CA GLY A 66 -4.90 -6.86 12.91
C GLY A 66 -4.43 -5.61 12.16
N VAL A 67 -5.34 -4.72 11.75
CA VAL A 67 -5.02 -3.51 10.98
C VAL A 67 -5.48 -2.25 11.72
N PRO A 68 -4.84 -1.07 11.48
CA PRO A 68 -5.35 0.20 11.98
C PRO A 68 -6.77 0.48 11.47
N TYR A 69 -7.59 1.16 12.27
CA TYR A 69 -8.99 1.44 11.90
C TYR A 69 -9.11 2.30 10.64
N GLN A 70 -8.18 3.22 10.39
CA GLN A 70 -8.15 4.01 9.15
C GLN A 70 -7.89 3.14 7.92
N THR A 71 -6.97 2.17 8.05
CA THR A 71 -6.69 1.19 7.00
C THR A 71 -7.91 0.31 6.76
N TYR A 72 -8.56 -0.17 7.82
CA TYR A 72 -9.78 -0.95 7.72
C TYR A 72 -10.90 -0.22 6.96
N ILE A 73 -11.13 1.06 7.29
CA ILE A 73 -12.11 1.91 6.60
C ILE A 73 -11.73 2.05 5.12
N THR A 74 -10.46 2.30 4.82
CA THR A 74 -9.98 2.44 3.43
C THR A 74 -10.18 1.14 2.64
N THR A 75 -9.90 -0.01 3.24
CA THR A 75 -10.07 -1.32 2.61
C THR A 75 -11.54 -1.62 2.30
N ILE A 76 -12.45 -1.32 3.24
CA ILE A 76 -13.89 -1.49 2.99
C ILE A 76 -14.35 -0.58 1.85
N LEU A 77 -13.98 0.71 1.88
CA LEU A 77 -14.35 1.63 0.81
C LEU A 77 -13.85 1.15 -0.55
N HIS A 78 -12.63 0.61 -0.62
CA HIS A 78 -12.07 0.06 -1.85
C HIS A 78 -12.87 -1.14 -2.36
N HIS A 79 -13.23 -2.08 -1.48
CA HIS A 79 -14.02 -3.28 -1.78
C HIS A 79 -15.49 -2.96 -2.16
N VAL A 80 -16.02 -1.80 -1.80
CA VAL A 80 -17.38 -1.39 -2.22
C VAL A 80 -17.38 -0.86 -3.65
N VAL A 81 -16.27 -0.28 -4.10
CA VAL A 81 -16.16 0.34 -5.44
C VAL A 81 -15.66 -0.64 -6.51
N HIS A 82 -14.91 -1.68 -6.12
CA HIS A 82 -14.34 -2.71 -7.01
C HIS A 82 -14.88 -4.09 -6.65
#